data_AF-A0A937G1P9-F1
#
_entry.id   AF-A0A937G1P9-F1
#
_cell.length_a   1.000
_cell.length_b   1.000
_cell.length_c   1.000
_cell.angle_alpha   90.00
_cell.angle_beta   90.00
_cell.angle_gamma   90.00
#
_symmetry.space_group_name_H-M   'P 1'
#
loop_
_entity.id
_entity.type
_entity.pdbx_description
1 polymer ?
#
loop_
_entity_poly.entity_id
_entity_poly.type
_entity_poly.pdbx_seq_one_letter_code
_entity_poly.pdbx_strand_id
1 'polypeptide(L)'
;KQLDSHGLQYLGEAKKLEDWEIENEEDWKKRTDRPDGIFTYELQRPYGQGSNPTSGFKEYKEPSPAHAFGLVIYSRPLKDKEKYNYSLVPVFEDASEPYSQWKAAIEKTAIHDELLATLKAAKNKPIESVIETLGAFILNNAHEDGNLEFVFGRYGIQELGMAAYEALIGKISFLDELIMQLKIELELA
;
A
#
# COMPACT_ATOMS: atom_id res chain seq x y z
N LYS A 1 37.58 -34.02 13.54
CA LYS A 1 37.30 -34.44 12.14
C LYS A 1 35.90 -33.96 11.81
N GLN A 2 35.58 -33.16 10.79
CA GLN A 2 36.29 -32.27 9.88
C GLN A 2 35.16 -31.73 9.00
N LEU A 3 34.86 -30.43 9.09
CA LEU A 3 34.16 -29.63 8.08
C LEU A 3 34.42 -28.15 8.43
N ASP A 4 35.69 -27.77 8.32
CA ASP A 4 36.05 -26.42 7.87
C ASP A 4 35.82 -26.39 6.36
N SER A 5 34.83 -25.63 5.90
CA SER A 5 34.88 -24.99 4.57
C SER A 5 33.57 -24.26 4.32
N HIS A 6 33.54 -22.97 4.63
CA HIS A 6 32.85 -21.88 3.92
C HIS A 6 32.77 -20.74 4.93
N GLY A 7 33.60 -19.71 4.74
CA GLY A 7 33.72 -18.53 5.60
C GLY A 7 32.45 -17.67 5.60
N LEU A 8 31.35 -18.22 6.09
CA LEU A 8 30.11 -17.51 6.34
C LEU A 8 30.21 -16.90 7.74
N GLN A 9 30.95 -15.79 7.80
CA GLN A 9 30.74 -14.83 8.88
C GLN A 9 29.28 -14.38 8.79
N TYR A 10 28.54 -14.52 9.89
CA TYR A 10 27.22 -13.91 10.09
C TYR A 10 27.36 -12.39 10.08
N LEU A 11 27.54 -11.81 8.90
CA LEU A 11 27.52 -10.39 8.62
C LEU A 11 26.17 -10.07 8.00
N GLY A 12 25.32 -9.33 8.73
CA GLY A 12 24.38 -8.41 8.08
C GLY A 12 22.93 -8.87 7.87
N GLU A 13 22.24 -9.43 8.87
CA GLU A 13 20.75 -9.47 8.80
C GLU A 13 20.17 -8.04 8.66
N ALA A 14 20.74 -7.06 9.39
CA ALA A 14 20.33 -5.65 9.27
C ALA A 14 20.74 -5.04 7.92
N LYS A 15 21.97 -5.35 7.46
CA LYS A 15 22.52 -4.80 6.21
C LYS A 15 21.79 -5.30 4.96
N LYS A 16 21.27 -6.53 5.00
CA LYS A 16 20.49 -7.11 3.89
C LYS A 16 19.11 -6.50 3.73
N LEU A 17 18.48 -6.00 4.79
CA LEU A 17 17.16 -5.36 4.66
C LEU A 17 17.30 -3.97 4.03
N GLU A 18 18.25 -3.16 4.50
CA GLU A 18 18.54 -1.83 3.93
C GLU A 18 18.91 -1.89 2.45
N ASP A 19 19.80 -2.79 2.04
CA ASP A 19 20.22 -2.92 0.64
C ASP A 19 19.04 -3.36 -0.28
N TRP A 20 18.10 -4.13 0.28
CA TRP A 20 16.96 -4.69 -0.45
C TRP A 20 15.81 -3.68 -0.59
N GLU A 21 15.67 -2.76 0.37
CA GLU A 21 14.76 -1.61 0.26
C GLU A 21 15.20 -0.62 -0.82
N ILE A 22 16.51 -0.40 -0.97
CA ILE A 22 17.08 0.54 -1.95
C ILE A 22 16.88 0.03 -3.40
N GLU A 23 17.12 -1.25 -3.66
CA GLU A 23 16.95 -1.85 -5.00
C GLU A 23 15.48 -1.84 -5.47
N ASN A 24 14.52 -1.99 -4.54
CA ASN A 24 13.09 -1.92 -4.87
C ASN A 24 12.60 -0.48 -5.08
N GLU A 25 13.20 0.52 -4.44
CA GLU A 25 12.79 1.93 -4.56
C GLU A 25 12.95 2.47 -6.00
N GLU A 26 14.04 2.09 -6.68
CA GLU A 26 14.32 2.51 -8.06
C GLU A 26 13.43 1.82 -9.11
N ASP A 27 13.06 0.56 -8.87
CA ASP A 27 12.18 -0.21 -9.76
C ASP A 27 10.70 0.20 -9.57
N TRP A 28 10.34 0.64 -8.36
CA TRP A 28 9.02 1.15 -8.02
C TRP A 28 8.75 2.54 -8.62
N LYS A 29 9.69 3.50 -8.48
CA LYS A 29 9.53 4.86 -9.05
C LYS A 29 9.23 4.85 -10.56
N LYS A 30 9.80 3.88 -11.29
CA LYS A 30 9.54 3.70 -12.73
C LYS A 30 8.14 3.19 -13.04
N ARG A 31 7.47 2.53 -12.09
CA ARG A 31 6.17 1.89 -12.27
C ARG A 31 5.00 2.75 -11.79
N THR A 32 5.23 3.70 -10.88
CA THR A 32 4.18 4.52 -10.25
C THR A 32 4.24 6.00 -10.62
N ASP A 33 5.07 6.38 -11.59
CA ASP A 33 5.22 7.76 -12.08
C ASP A 33 3.92 8.22 -12.77
N ARG A 34 2.98 8.74 -11.97
CA ARG A 34 1.87 9.58 -12.43
C ARG A 34 2.44 10.86 -13.01
N PRO A 35 1.73 11.55 -13.92
CA PRO A 35 2.11 12.90 -14.30
C PRO A 35 2.21 13.74 -13.02
N ASP A 36 3.41 14.30 -12.77
CA ASP A 36 3.69 15.12 -11.60
C ASP A 36 2.53 16.09 -11.34
N GLY A 37 1.91 15.96 -10.17
CA GLY A 37 0.86 16.87 -9.73
C GLY A 37 -0.53 16.61 -10.30
N ILE A 38 -0.97 15.36 -10.47
CA ILE A 38 -2.39 15.02 -10.69
C ILE A 38 -2.88 14.08 -9.59
N PHE A 39 -3.87 14.52 -8.82
CA PHE A 39 -4.47 13.77 -7.71
C PHE A 39 -5.97 13.62 -7.93
N THR A 40 -6.45 12.38 -7.99
CA THR A 40 -7.85 12.07 -8.29
C THR A 40 -8.57 11.62 -7.04
N TYR A 41 -9.80 12.11 -6.83
CA TYR A 41 -10.64 11.72 -5.72
C TYR A 41 -12.06 11.41 -6.19
N GLU A 42 -12.62 10.33 -5.64
CA GLU A 42 -14.01 9.93 -5.78
C GLU A 42 -14.90 10.74 -4.85
N LEU A 43 -15.98 11.29 -5.41
CA LEU A 43 -17.03 11.94 -4.63
C LEU A 43 -17.93 10.89 -3.97
N GLN A 44 -18.19 11.03 -2.68
CA GLN A 44 -19.24 10.25 -1.98
C GLN A 44 -20.60 10.96 -1.93
N ARG A 45 -20.74 12.08 -2.66
CA ARG A 45 -21.97 12.87 -2.72
C ARG A 45 -22.10 13.60 -4.06
N PRO A 46 -23.32 14.02 -4.46
CA PRO A 46 -23.51 14.79 -5.69
C PRO A 46 -22.63 16.03 -5.75
N TYR A 47 -22.03 16.29 -6.92
CA TYR A 47 -21.23 17.49 -7.15
C TYR A 47 -22.06 18.76 -6.92
N GLY A 48 -21.49 19.75 -6.23
CA GLY A 48 -22.16 21.01 -5.89
C GLY A 48 -22.84 21.03 -4.51
N GLN A 49 -23.07 19.90 -3.85
CA GLN A 49 -23.41 19.88 -2.42
C GLN A 49 -22.13 19.95 -1.57
N GLY A 50 -22.03 20.93 -0.67
CA GLY A 50 -20.84 21.12 0.19
C GLY A 50 -19.60 21.50 -0.63
N SER A 51 -19.30 22.79 -0.71
CA SER A 51 -18.28 23.39 -1.59
C SER A 51 -16.93 22.66 -1.52
N ASN A 52 -16.50 21.98 -2.59
CA ASN A 52 -15.20 21.29 -2.63
C ASN A 52 -14.02 22.26 -2.43
N PRO A 53 -12.81 21.77 -2.05
CA PRO A 53 -11.61 22.59 -2.02
C PRO A 53 -11.41 23.31 -3.35
N THR A 54 -11.23 24.62 -3.32
CA THR A 54 -10.99 25.40 -4.54
C THR A 54 -9.51 25.40 -4.92
N SER A 55 -8.62 25.37 -3.92
CA SER A 55 -7.19 25.41 -4.13
C SER A 55 -6.69 24.14 -4.82
N GLY A 56 -6.12 24.30 -6.00
CA GLY A 56 -5.58 23.22 -6.82
C GLY A 56 -6.61 22.46 -7.64
N PHE A 57 -7.90 22.81 -7.60
CA PHE A 57 -8.91 22.15 -8.42
C PHE A 57 -8.61 22.31 -9.91
N LYS A 58 -8.69 21.22 -10.66
CA LYS A 58 -8.43 21.18 -12.10
C LYS A 58 -9.66 20.84 -12.90
N GLU A 59 -10.34 19.76 -12.53
CA GLU A 59 -11.41 19.20 -13.35
C GLU A 59 -12.40 18.42 -12.49
N TYR A 60 -13.67 18.44 -12.92
CA TYR A 60 -14.69 17.50 -12.50
C TYR A 60 -15.00 16.55 -13.66
N LYS A 61 -15.02 15.25 -13.38
CA LYS A 61 -15.47 14.22 -14.31
C LYS A 61 -16.84 13.72 -13.85
N GLU A 62 -17.78 13.73 -14.78
CA GLU A 62 -19.17 13.28 -14.58
C GLU A 62 -19.25 11.84 -14.05
N PRO A 63 -20.37 11.46 -13.42
CA PRO A 63 -20.57 10.11 -12.88
C PRO A 63 -20.35 8.98 -13.89
N SER A 64 -19.86 7.86 -13.39
CA SER A 64 -19.69 6.62 -14.15
C SER A 64 -20.18 5.42 -13.33
N PRO A 65 -20.32 4.21 -13.93
CA PRO A 65 -20.68 3.01 -13.18
C PRO A 65 -19.73 2.69 -12.01
N ALA A 66 -18.46 3.07 -12.13
CA ALA A 66 -17.45 2.89 -11.07
C ALA A 66 -17.48 4.02 -10.03
N HIS A 67 -17.95 5.22 -10.40
CA HIS A 67 -17.95 6.41 -9.55
C HIS A 67 -19.30 7.12 -9.64
N ALA A 68 -20.25 6.72 -8.78
CA ALA A 68 -21.65 7.11 -8.86
C ALA A 68 -21.91 8.63 -8.77
N PHE A 69 -20.97 9.40 -8.21
CA PHE A 69 -21.06 10.86 -8.11
C PHE A 69 -19.99 11.61 -8.92
N GLY A 70 -19.15 10.88 -9.66
CA GLY A 70 -18.06 11.41 -10.45
C GLY A 70 -16.75 11.54 -9.67
N LEU A 71 -15.77 12.16 -10.32
CA LEU A 71 -14.42 12.34 -9.80
C LEU A 71 -14.04 13.82 -9.81
N VAL A 72 -13.19 14.23 -8.87
CA VAL A 72 -12.55 15.54 -8.86
C VAL A 72 -11.04 15.38 -8.94
N ILE A 73 -10.41 16.25 -9.72
CA ILE A 73 -8.97 16.20 -9.99
C ILE A 73 -8.32 17.47 -9.45
N TYR A 74 -7.20 17.31 -8.77
CA TYR A 74 -6.41 18.38 -8.16
C TYR A 74 -4.97 18.35 -8.63
N SER A 75 -4.31 19.52 -8.58
CA SER A 75 -2.89 19.65 -8.86
C SER A 75 -1.97 19.53 -7.65
N ARG A 76 -2.54 19.15 -6.52
CA ARG A 76 -1.83 18.92 -5.25
C ARG A 76 -2.57 17.83 -4.48
N PRO A 77 -1.91 17.13 -3.57
CA PRO A 77 -2.62 16.25 -2.65
C PRO A 77 -3.52 17.11 -1.74
N LEU A 78 -4.72 16.59 -1.49
CA LEU A 78 -5.62 17.11 -0.47
C LEU A 78 -5.18 16.59 0.90
N LYS A 79 -5.23 17.48 1.89
CA LYS A 79 -5.02 17.10 3.29
C LYS A 79 -6.19 16.23 3.77
N ASP A 80 -6.00 15.53 4.86
CA ASP A 80 -6.96 14.53 5.33
C ASP A 80 -8.21 15.18 5.87
N LYS A 81 -8.04 16.32 6.53
CA LYS A 81 -9.15 17.20 6.88
C LYS A 81 -9.95 17.66 5.67
N GLU A 82 -9.30 17.90 4.52
CA GLU A 82 -10.02 18.24 3.28
C GLU A 82 -10.74 17.01 2.73
N LYS A 83 -10.06 15.85 2.64
CA LYS A 83 -10.66 14.58 2.21
C LYS A 83 -11.90 14.25 3.04
N TYR A 84 -11.80 14.33 4.37
CA TYR A 84 -12.87 14.06 5.33
C TYR A 84 -14.03 15.06 5.23
N ASN A 85 -13.74 16.36 5.34
CA ASN A 85 -14.79 17.40 5.31
C ASN A 85 -15.55 17.40 4.00
N TYR A 86 -14.88 17.03 2.91
CA TYR A 86 -15.46 17.02 1.58
C TYR A 86 -15.78 15.62 1.06
N SER A 87 -15.74 14.60 1.91
CA SER A 87 -16.09 13.21 1.57
C SER A 87 -15.46 12.75 0.25
N LEU A 88 -14.16 13.04 0.11
CA LEU A 88 -13.35 12.78 -1.08
C LEU A 88 -12.42 11.60 -0.80
N VAL A 89 -12.73 10.46 -1.40
CA VAL A 89 -11.93 9.23 -1.27
C VAL A 89 -10.83 9.27 -2.32
N PRO A 90 -9.54 9.16 -1.97
CA PRO A 90 -8.45 9.14 -2.96
C PRO A 90 -8.57 7.94 -3.90
N VAL A 91 -8.30 8.17 -5.18
CA VAL A 91 -8.21 7.14 -6.21
C VAL A 91 -6.74 6.96 -6.57
N PHE A 92 -6.16 5.88 -6.09
CA PHE A 92 -4.81 5.48 -6.44
C PHE A 92 -4.81 4.58 -7.67
N GLU A 93 -3.65 4.47 -8.32
CA GLU A 93 -3.51 3.64 -9.52
C GLU A 93 -3.49 2.14 -9.14
N ASP A 94 -2.76 1.84 -8.07
CA ASP A 94 -2.70 0.54 -7.43
C ASP A 94 -2.46 0.71 -5.92
N ALA A 95 -2.45 -0.40 -5.19
CA ALA A 95 -2.26 -0.42 -3.73
C ALA A 95 -0.83 -0.04 -3.30
N SER A 96 0.15 -0.02 -4.21
CA SER A 96 1.52 0.33 -3.89
C SER A 96 1.68 1.82 -3.59
N GLU A 97 0.88 2.69 -4.20
CA GLU A 97 0.87 4.13 -3.94
C GLU A 97 0.45 4.47 -2.50
N PRO A 98 -0.73 4.06 -2.00
CA PRO A 98 -1.12 4.31 -0.61
C PRO A 98 -0.26 3.55 0.40
N TYR A 99 0.22 2.35 0.06
CA TYR A 99 1.19 1.63 0.89
C TYR A 99 2.48 2.43 1.07
N SER A 100 3.05 2.97 -0.01
CA SER A 100 4.31 3.72 0.05
C SER A 100 4.15 5.01 0.84
N GLN A 101 3.01 5.71 0.67
CA GLN A 101 2.68 6.89 1.48
C GLN A 101 2.59 6.53 2.97
N TRP A 102 1.92 5.42 3.30
CA TRP A 102 1.85 4.92 4.67
C TRP A 102 3.22 4.53 5.23
N LYS A 103 4.04 3.79 4.47
CA LYS A 103 5.39 3.37 4.88
C LYS A 103 6.25 4.60 5.22
N ALA A 104 6.23 5.62 4.37
CA ALA A 104 6.95 6.86 4.60
C ALA A 104 6.45 7.62 5.84
N ALA A 105 5.13 7.60 6.10
CA ALA A 105 4.55 8.26 7.26
C ALA A 105 4.93 7.60 8.59
N ILE A 106 5.08 6.27 8.61
CA ILE A 106 5.39 5.52 9.84
C ILE A 106 6.90 5.37 10.11
N GLU A 107 7.78 5.65 9.14
CA GLU A 107 9.22 5.38 9.17
C GLU A 107 9.93 5.82 10.47
N LYS A 108 9.50 6.95 11.05
CA LYS A 108 10.09 7.54 12.27
C LYS A 108 9.23 7.34 13.51
N THR A 109 8.36 6.35 13.50
CA THR A 109 7.41 6.05 14.59
C THR A 109 7.64 4.64 15.13
N ALA A 110 7.11 4.33 16.31
CA ALA A 110 7.19 2.98 16.88
C ALA A 110 6.51 1.91 16.00
N ILE A 111 5.56 2.31 15.15
CA ILE A 111 4.86 1.42 14.21
C ILE A 111 5.86 0.80 13.21
N HIS A 112 6.93 1.51 12.85
CA HIS A 112 7.97 0.97 11.98
C HIS A 112 8.71 -0.21 12.63
N ASP A 113 9.10 -0.08 13.91
CA ASP A 113 9.74 -1.17 14.64
C ASP A 113 8.80 -2.37 14.81
N GLU A 114 7.51 -2.11 15.03
CA GLU A 114 6.47 -3.14 15.09
C GLU A 114 6.29 -3.85 13.74
N LEU A 115 6.29 -3.11 12.63
CA LEU A 115 6.24 -3.68 11.27
C LEU A 115 7.40 -4.64 11.04
N LEU A 116 8.63 -4.23 11.40
CA LEU A 116 9.82 -5.09 11.25
C LEU A 116 9.72 -6.36 12.12
N ALA A 117 9.17 -6.24 13.33
CA ALA A 117 8.93 -7.40 14.19
C ALA A 117 7.88 -8.35 13.60
N THR A 118 6.79 -7.81 13.06
CA THR A 118 5.74 -8.57 12.37
C THR A 118 6.30 -9.28 11.13
N LEU A 119 7.11 -8.59 10.33
CA LEU A 119 7.78 -9.15 9.15
C LEU A 119 8.68 -10.33 9.54
N LYS A 120 9.49 -10.17 10.60
CA LYS A 120 10.38 -11.22 11.10
C LYS A 120 9.62 -12.46 11.57
N ALA A 121 8.44 -12.28 12.18
CA ALA A 121 7.57 -13.37 12.61
C ALA A 121 6.83 -14.04 11.44
N ALA A 122 6.51 -13.28 10.39
CA ALA A 122 5.77 -13.75 9.23
C ALA A 122 6.66 -14.45 8.18
N LYS A 123 7.95 -14.12 8.07
CA LYS A 123 8.83 -14.55 6.96
C LYS A 123 8.90 -16.06 6.65
N ASN A 124 8.59 -16.91 7.64
CA ASN A 124 8.64 -18.38 7.50
C ASN A 124 7.23 -18.99 7.31
N LYS A 125 6.19 -18.17 7.19
CA LYS A 125 4.82 -18.61 6.96
C LYS A 125 4.54 -18.71 5.45
N PRO A 126 3.48 -19.43 5.05
CA PRO A 126 3.00 -19.41 3.68
C PRO A 126 2.70 -17.99 3.20
N ILE A 127 2.96 -17.71 1.91
CA ILE A 127 2.85 -16.38 1.30
C ILE A 127 1.50 -15.72 1.57
N GLU A 128 0.41 -16.49 1.46
CA GLU A 128 -0.96 -16.05 1.72
C GLU A 128 -1.14 -15.51 3.15
N SER A 129 -0.56 -16.20 4.13
CA SER A 129 -0.61 -15.81 5.54
C SER A 129 0.26 -14.58 5.80
N VAL A 130 1.37 -14.43 5.07
CA VAL A 130 2.21 -13.22 5.15
C VAL A 130 1.46 -12.02 4.60
N ILE A 131 0.86 -12.15 3.42
CA ILE A 131 0.04 -11.09 2.79
C ILE A 131 -1.08 -10.64 3.73
N GLU A 132 -1.86 -11.58 4.25
CA GLU A 132 -2.96 -11.27 5.17
C GLU A 132 -2.45 -10.59 6.45
N THR A 133 -1.36 -11.09 7.03
CA THR A 133 -0.76 -10.51 8.24
C THR A 133 -0.29 -9.07 7.99
N LEU A 134 0.40 -8.82 6.88
CA LEU A 134 0.91 -7.48 6.54
C LEU A 134 -0.24 -6.52 6.22
N GLY A 135 -1.24 -6.96 5.45
CA GLY A 135 -2.40 -6.14 5.11
C GLY A 135 -3.22 -5.76 6.33
N ALA A 136 -3.47 -6.72 7.24
CA ALA A 136 -4.16 -6.45 8.49
C ALA A 136 -3.35 -5.52 9.40
N PHE A 137 -2.02 -5.67 9.44
CA PHE A 137 -1.15 -4.76 10.19
C PHE A 137 -1.27 -3.32 9.69
N ILE A 138 -1.26 -3.11 8.38
CA ILE A 138 -1.37 -1.78 7.75
C ILE A 138 -2.71 -1.11 8.11
N LEU A 139 -3.83 -1.82 7.92
CA LEU A 139 -5.16 -1.27 8.19
C LEU A 139 -5.40 -0.98 9.67
N ASN A 140 -4.80 -1.76 10.57
CA ASN A 140 -4.90 -1.53 12.02
C ASN A 140 -3.98 -0.42 12.52
N ASN A 141 -3.00 0.00 11.72
CA ASN A 141 -2.02 1.01 12.07
C ASN A 141 -1.98 2.13 11.03
N ALA A 142 -3.15 2.64 10.61
CA ALA A 142 -3.22 3.79 9.73
C ALA A 142 -2.43 4.97 10.32
N HIS A 143 -1.75 5.74 9.46
CA HIS A 143 -0.97 6.90 9.90
C HIS A 143 -1.85 8.12 10.28
N GLU A 144 -3.16 7.95 10.15
CA GLU A 144 -4.18 8.97 10.39
C GLU A 144 -5.40 8.36 11.09
N ASP A 145 -5.99 9.13 11.99
CA ASP A 145 -7.24 8.78 12.64
C ASP A 145 -8.44 9.02 11.69
N GLY A 146 -9.34 8.04 11.58
CA GLY A 146 -10.60 8.19 10.84
C GLY A 146 -10.93 6.98 9.96
N ASN A 147 -11.74 7.22 8.93
CA ASN A 147 -12.09 6.16 7.99
C ASN A 147 -10.87 5.81 7.12
N LEU A 148 -10.51 4.52 7.11
CA LEU A 148 -9.38 3.98 6.36
C LEU A 148 -9.45 4.30 4.86
N GLU A 149 -10.65 4.48 4.32
CA GLU A 149 -10.83 4.83 2.90
C GLU A 149 -10.22 6.18 2.52
N PHE A 150 -10.09 7.13 3.45
CA PHE A 150 -9.43 8.40 3.16
C PHE A 150 -7.90 8.28 3.13
N VAL A 151 -7.36 7.21 3.70
CA VAL A 151 -5.93 6.92 3.75
C VAL A 151 -5.54 5.99 2.60
N PHE A 152 -6.27 4.89 2.45
CA PHE A 152 -5.94 3.79 1.55
C PHE A 152 -6.88 3.66 0.36
N GLY A 153 -7.86 4.56 0.19
CA GLY A 153 -8.80 4.50 -0.92
C GLY A 153 -9.74 3.31 -0.77
N ARG A 154 -9.87 2.48 -1.82
CA ARG A 154 -10.73 1.27 -1.79
C ARG A 154 -9.97 -0.04 -1.54
N TYR A 155 -8.67 0.02 -1.24
CA TYR A 155 -7.86 -1.17 -1.03
C TYR A 155 -8.06 -1.77 0.36
N GLY A 156 -8.16 -3.10 0.41
CA GLY A 156 -8.35 -3.88 1.62
C GLY A 156 -7.08 -4.60 2.05
N ILE A 157 -7.27 -5.59 2.93
CA ILE A 157 -6.18 -6.41 3.49
C ILE A 157 -5.36 -7.05 2.37
N GLN A 158 -6.01 -7.64 1.38
CA GLN A 158 -5.34 -8.41 0.36
C GLN A 158 -4.44 -7.53 -0.51
N GLU A 159 -4.96 -6.43 -1.04
CA GLU A 159 -4.22 -5.59 -1.97
C GLU A 159 -3.06 -4.84 -1.28
N LEU A 160 -3.29 -4.32 -0.07
CA LEU A 160 -2.25 -3.67 0.72
C LEU A 160 -1.20 -4.67 1.21
N GLY A 161 -1.62 -5.89 1.57
CA GLY A 161 -0.73 -6.97 1.96
C GLY A 161 0.17 -7.43 0.83
N MET A 162 -0.36 -7.53 -0.40
CA MET A 162 0.42 -7.83 -1.61
C MET A 162 1.43 -6.72 -1.89
N ALA A 163 1.00 -5.46 -1.88
CA ALA A 163 1.90 -4.32 -2.08
C ALA A 163 3.05 -4.31 -1.05
N ALA A 164 2.75 -4.59 0.21
CA ALA A 164 3.75 -4.68 1.26
C ALA A 164 4.69 -5.89 1.09
N TYR A 165 4.16 -7.05 0.72
CA TYR A 165 4.95 -8.25 0.44
C TYR A 165 5.94 -8.00 -0.68
N GLU A 166 5.48 -7.40 -1.79
CA GLU A 166 6.33 -7.11 -2.94
C GLU A 166 7.44 -6.11 -2.61
N ALA A 167 7.12 -5.09 -1.81
CA ALA A 167 8.08 -4.08 -1.40
C ALA A 167 9.10 -4.57 -0.36
N LEU A 168 8.72 -5.50 0.55
CA LEU A 168 9.51 -5.89 1.72
C LEU A 168 10.08 -7.32 1.69
N ILE A 169 9.58 -8.21 0.82
CA ILE A 169 10.00 -9.63 0.77
C ILE A 169 10.37 -10.13 -0.62
N GLY A 170 9.54 -9.90 -1.63
CA GLY A 170 9.88 -10.26 -3.00
C GLY A 170 8.71 -10.13 -3.96
N LYS A 171 8.99 -9.98 -5.26
CA LYS A 171 7.96 -9.97 -6.31
C LYS A 171 7.15 -11.27 -6.27
N ILE A 172 5.83 -11.15 -6.31
CA ILE A 172 4.93 -12.30 -6.40
C ILE A 172 4.96 -12.77 -7.87
N SER A 173 5.33 -14.03 -8.10
CA SER A 173 5.30 -14.59 -9.45
C SER A 173 3.93 -15.18 -9.79
N PHE A 174 3.66 -15.36 -11.08
CA PHE A 174 2.46 -16.07 -11.54
C PHE A 174 2.33 -17.48 -10.92
N LEU A 175 3.45 -18.17 -10.66
CA LEU A 175 3.42 -19.47 -10.02
C LEU A 175 2.98 -19.37 -8.55
N ASP A 176 3.38 -18.31 -7.86
CA ASP A 176 2.96 -18.06 -6.48
C ASP A 176 1.45 -17.78 -6.42
N GLU A 177 0.93 -16.96 -7.35
CA GLU A 177 -0.50 -16.71 -7.49
C GLU A 177 -1.30 -17.98 -7.77
N LEU A 178 -0.80 -18.81 -8.69
CA LEU A 178 -1.42 -20.08 -9.03
C LEU A 178 -1.45 -21.04 -7.83
N ILE A 179 -0.35 -21.14 -7.08
CA ILE A 179 -0.28 -21.96 -5.86
C ILE A 179 -1.27 -21.42 -4.80
N MET A 180 -1.38 -20.11 -4.63
CA MET A 180 -2.35 -19.50 -3.71
C MET A 180 -3.78 -19.85 -4.11
N GLN A 181 -4.15 -19.67 -5.38
CA GLN A 181 -5.49 -20.01 -5.88
C GLN A 181 -5.81 -21.50 -5.71
N LEU A 182 -4.86 -22.38 -6.03
CA LEU A 182 -5.05 -23.83 -5.90
C LEU A 182 -5.27 -24.27 -4.44
N LYS A 183 -4.58 -23.64 -3.48
CA LYS A 183 -4.81 -23.91 -2.06
C LYS A 183 -6.19 -23.49 -1.59
N ILE A 184 -6.66 -22.32 -2.01
CA ILE A 184 -8.01 -21.83 -1.69
C ILE A 184 -9.06 -22.83 -2.21
N GLU A 185 -8.94 -23.25 -3.47
CA GLU A 185 -9.85 -24.24 -4.06
C GLU A 185 -9.78 -25.60 -3.34
N LEU A 186 -8.61 -26.02 -2.86
CA LEU A 186 -8.44 -27.26 -2.10
C LEU A 186 -9.07 -27.18 -0.71
N GLU A 187 -9.03 -26.02 -0.06
CA GLU A 187 -9.63 -25.79 1.26
C GLU A 187 -11.16 -25.63 1.22
N LEU A 188 -11.70 -25.24 0.05
CA LEU A 188 -13.14 -25.12 -0.19
C LEU A 188 -13.81 -26.42 -0.70
N ALA A 189 -13.01 -27.44 -1.04
CA ALA A 189 -13.47 -28.74 -1.54
C ALA A 189 -13.68 -29.78 -0.42
#